data_AF-A0A7C5MT39-F1
#
_entry.id   AF-A0A7C5MT39-F1
#
_cell.length_a   1.000
_cell.length_b   1.000
_cell.length_c   1.000
_cell.angle_alpha   90.00
_cell.angle_beta   90.00
_cell.angle_gamma   90.00
#
_symmetry.space_group_name_H-M   'P 1'
#
loop_
_entity.id
_entity.type
_entity.pdbx_description
1 polymer ?
#
loop_
_entity_poly.entity_id
_entity_poly.type
_entity_poly.pdbx_seq_one_letter_code
_entity_poly.pdbx_strand_id
1 'polypeptide(L)'
;MRNSILEEKRNRLGINRLSTEEQKKLFNDFVGAGGTVVDLEYDEKTRLNQKLEEWIRRKELEYTRHMEEEKQKEEKTLPSSNKEKGIENKKANVVSTASRKKEENPTPYFISQLASKITCILYGIFPIFRKGFTKRFLELTFYYLQSYLLEAQQILYTVFQADERLSERIRKFLLRAGYTYYFEVVYRFYLLYDEQLFSQLFNEMQGFDPVSKTKPYFIELFKRILSIYRYYSVLGLAFEKILEEEKRICNIDFKFNEARLNKLQKISRFVFEKYFPKLLQLVDYYYREEILFGQKARSFKKFLNITEKDMMGYWNRYWEENEHKKETQATQEVNTDNNKSESETLTKRIPQEVLDGMNEINKINFLAVLNYFLSIKDSRMFFSFNDKIFITWVLLEYLDRTYSHLFLSNSVIFQVTFQSGQRLDILSNLKDLYFEIDSSYRNFYTYLEIVTELNKISTADGSKEKFSFIQKLELQRAQLSRKIRADTSNIIKKISENVLKILIDYNSEKKIVLNPDEIIHYEVNAFGKKSIINSKIIDLFIQLYNFAMAFYFLLTEGDLSGTLISVSHPKYLSWYGSEDTEIKNENTQVV
;
A
#
# COMPACT_ATOMS: atom_id res chain seq x y z
N MET A 1 -42.01 4.30 -35.79
CA MET A 1 -42.81 4.78 -34.64
C MET A 1 -43.84 3.71 -34.28
N ARG A 2 -43.67 3.03 -33.16
CA ARG A 2 -44.72 2.25 -32.49
C ARG A 2 -44.69 2.71 -31.05
N ASN A 3 -45.63 3.58 -30.66
CA ASN A 3 -45.83 3.86 -29.24
C ASN A 3 -46.17 2.55 -28.57
N SER A 4 -45.53 2.28 -27.43
CA SER A 4 -45.81 1.08 -26.65
C SER A 4 -47.31 1.04 -26.36
N ILE A 5 -47.95 -0.12 -26.55
CA ILE A 5 -49.37 -0.38 -26.25
C ILE A 5 -49.75 0.13 -24.85
N LEU A 6 -48.77 0.20 -23.94
CA LEU A 6 -48.88 0.74 -22.59
C LEU A 6 -49.08 2.27 -22.56
N GLU A 7 -48.38 3.03 -23.40
CA GLU A 7 -48.58 4.49 -23.49
C GLU A 7 -49.94 4.84 -24.10
N GLU A 8 -50.41 4.04 -25.06
CA GLU A 8 -51.73 4.24 -25.66
C GLU A 8 -52.84 3.96 -24.64
N LYS A 9 -52.70 2.89 -23.82
CA LYS A 9 -53.60 2.61 -22.69
C LYS A 9 -53.54 3.70 -21.62
N ARG A 10 -52.35 4.22 -21.29
CA ARG A 10 -52.16 5.29 -20.31
C ARG A 10 -52.80 6.61 -20.75
N ASN A 11 -52.73 6.92 -22.04
CA ASN A 11 -53.37 8.10 -22.63
C ASN A 11 -54.89 7.93 -22.72
N ARG A 12 -55.41 6.73 -23.02
CA ARG A 12 -56.86 6.43 -23.00
C ARG A 12 -57.46 6.53 -21.60
N LEU A 13 -56.70 6.16 -20.57
CA LEU A 13 -57.11 6.26 -19.17
C LEU A 13 -57.00 7.68 -18.59
N GLY A 14 -56.51 8.67 -19.36
CA GLY A 14 -56.47 10.07 -18.95
C GLY A 14 -55.59 10.37 -17.72
N ILE A 15 -54.70 9.45 -17.33
CA ILE A 15 -53.97 9.49 -16.05
C ILE A 15 -53.14 10.77 -15.89
N ASN A 16 -52.61 11.31 -17.00
CA ASN A 16 -51.82 12.53 -17.01
C ASN A 16 -52.64 13.80 -16.67
N ARG A 17 -53.98 13.73 -16.59
CA ARG A 17 -54.88 14.84 -16.25
C ARG A 17 -55.47 14.74 -14.84
N LEU A 18 -55.18 13.66 -14.11
CA LEU A 18 -55.69 13.42 -12.76
C LEU A 18 -54.76 14.03 -11.71
N SER A 19 -55.34 14.50 -10.61
CA SER A 19 -54.59 14.97 -9.45
C SER A 19 -53.87 13.82 -8.75
N THR A 20 -52.82 14.13 -7.98
CA THR A 20 -52.03 13.13 -7.24
C THR A 20 -52.85 12.31 -6.24
N GLU A 21 -53.98 12.83 -5.76
CA GLU A 21 -54.88 12.11 -4.85
C GLU A 21 -55.79 11.12 -5.61
N GLU A 22 -56.30 11.52 -6.77
CA GLU A 22 -57.10 10.65 -7.64
C GLU A 22 -56.26 9.51 -8.24
N GLN A 23 -55.00 9.77 -8.58
CA GLN A 23 -54.06 8.75 -9.04
C GLN A 23 -53.77 7.70 -7.95
N LYS A 24 -53.64 8.13 -6.68
CA LYS A 24 -53.47 7.22 -5.54
C LYS A 24 -54.72 6.38 -5.29
N LYS A 25 -55.90 6.97 -5.45
CA LYS A 25 -57.17 6.25 -5.29
C LYS A 25 -57.33 5.17 -6.37
N LEU A 26 -57.09 5.52 -7.64
CA LEU A 26 -57.11 4.56 -8.76
C LEU A 26 -56.06 3.45 -8.62
N PHE A 27 -54.88 3.78 -8.09
CA PHE A 27 -53.85 2.78 -7.81
C PHE A 27 -54.30 1.79 -6.72
N ASN A 28 -54.89 2.29 -5.64
CA ASN A 28 -55.41 1.45 -4.57
C ASN A 28 -56.62 0.60 -5.02
N ASP A 29 -57.50 1.14 -5.86
CA ASP A 29 -58.62 0.40 -6.45
C ASP A 29 -58.12 -0.69 -7.42
N PHE A 30 -57.05 -0.43 -8.17
CA PHE A 30 -56.42 -1.40 -9.08
C PHE A 30 -55.74 -2.56 -8.33
N VAL A 31 -55.02 -2.27 -7.24
CA VAL A 31 -54.43 -3.29 -6.36
C VAL A 31 -55.53 -4.07 -5.61
N GLY A 32 -56.58 -3.38 -5.16
CA GLY A 32 -57.74 -3.98 -4.49
C GLY A 32 -58.57 -4.91 -5.39
N ALA A 33 -58.60 -4.65 -6.70
CA ALA A 33 -59.24 -5.52 -7.69
C ALA A 33 -58.38 -6.72 -8.12
N GLY A 34 -57.23 -6.96 -7.46
CA GLY A 34 -56.35 -8.11 -7.73
C GLY A 34 -55.27 -7.86 -8.79
N GLY A 35 -55.00 -6.60 -9.16
CA GLY A 35 -53.91 -6.25 -10.06
C GLY A 35 -52.54 -6.48 -9.41
N THR A 36 -51.68 -7.27 -10.06
CA THR A 36 -50.28 -7.47 -9.63
C THR A 36 -49.37 -6.40 -10.22
N VAL A 37 -48.68 -5.68 -9.34
CA VAL A 37 -47.64 -4.71 -9.72
C VAL A 37 -46.39 -5.52 -10.08
N VAL A 38 -46.05 -5.56 -11.36
CA VAL A 38 -44.80 -6.17 -11.83
C VAL A 38 -43.68 -5.15 -11.60
N ASP A 39 -42.80 -5.42 -10.63
CA ASP A 39 -41.55 -4.68 -10.48
C ASP A 39 -40.69 -4.90 -11.73
N LEU A 40 -40.47 -3.82 -12.48
CA LEU A 40 -39.61 -3.80 -13.66
C LEU A 40 -38.14 -3.71 -13.22
N GLU A 41 -37.53 -4.83 -12.86
CA GLU A 41 -36.08 -4.93 -12.62
C GLU A 41 -35.45 -6.04 -13.49
N TYR A 42 -34.82 -5.63 -14.60
CA TYR A 42 -33.57 -6.18 -15.18
C TYR A 42 -33.15 -5.34 -16.41
N ASP A 43 -34.13 -4.93 -17.24
CA ASP A 43 -33.88 -4.27 -18.53
C ASP A 43 -33.48 -2.79 -18.43
N GLU A 44 -33.92 -2.05 -17.40
CA GLU A 44 -33.55 -0.64 -17.25
C GLU A 44 -32.07 -0.45 -16.89
N LYS A 45 -31.47 -1.36 -16.13
CA LYS A 45 -30.05 -1.30 -15.73
C LYS A 45 -29.13 -1.53 -16.94
N THR A 46 -29.48 -2.49 -17.78
CA THR A 46 -28.79 -2.79 -19.05
C THR A 46 -28.97 -1.63 -20.04
N ARG A 47 -30.17 -1.05 -20.10
CA ARG A 47 -30.49 0.10 -20.96
C ARG A 47 -29.82 1.40 -20.50
N LEU A 48 -29.62 1.61 -19.20
CA LEU A 48 -28.88 2.76 -18.66
C LEU A 48 -27.38 2.63 -18.94
N ASN A 49 -26.82 1.43 -18.77
CA ASN A 49 -25.42 1.15 -19.11
C ASN A 49 -25.17 1.28 -20.61
N GLN A 50 -26.08 0.78 -21.45
CA GLN A 50 -26.01 0.97 -22.91
C GLN A 50 -26.17 2.44 -23.31
N LYS A 51 -27.09 3.19 -22.69
CA LYS A 51 -27.22 4.64 -22.93
C LYS A 51 -25.99 5.42 -22.47
N LEU A 52 -25.35 4.98 -21.39
CA LEU A 52 -24.13 5.57 -20.86
C LEU A 52 -22.93 5.27 -21.77
N GLU A 53 -22.77 4.04 -22.24
CA GLU A 53 -21.77 3.67 -23.25
C GLU A 53 -22.01 4.38 -24.59
N GLU A 54 -23.26 4.46 -25.06
CA GLU A 54 -23.61 5.24 -26.24
C GLU A 54 -23.35 6.73 -26.05
N TRP A 55 -23.55 7.27 -24.84
CA TRP A 55 -23.28 8.67 -24.55
C TRP A 55 -21.77 8.94 -24.54
N ILE A 56 -20.98 8.07 -23.92
CA ILE A 56 -19.50 8.11 -23.94
C ILE A 56 -19.00 8.00 -25.39
N ARG A 57 -19.48 7.02 -26.15
CA ARG A 57 -19.12 6.80 -27.55
C ARG A 57 -19.53 7.96 -28.44
N ARG A 58 -20.72 8.55 -28.24
CA ARG A 58 -21.17 9.76 -28.96
C ARG A 58 -20.26 10.94 -28.66
N LYS A 59 -19.83 11.12 -27.40
CA LYS A 59 -18.90 12.18 -27.00
C LYS A 59 -17.48 11.96 -27.54
N GLU A 60 -17.03 10.71 -27.65
CA GLU A 60 -15.76 10.34 -28.30
C GLU A 60 -15.81 10.51 -29.84
N LEU A 61 -16.97 10.28 -30.47
CA LEU A 61 -17.18 10.48 -31.90
C LEU A 61 -17.28 11.98 -32.27
N GLU A 62 -17.93 12.78 -31.43
CA GLU A 62 -17.93 14.25 -31.51
C GLU A 62 -16.49 14.79 -31.39
N TYR A 63 -15.69 14.19 -30.51
CA TYR A 63 -14.30 14.54 -30.27
C TYR A 63 -13.39 14.20 -31.47
N THR A 64 -13.58 13.04 -32.10
CA THR A 64 -12.79 12.65 -33.29
C THR A 64 -13.12 13.52 -34.51
N ARG A 65 -14.40 13.87 -34.71
CA ARG A 65 -14.78 14.86 -35.75
C ARG A 65 -14.17 16.23 -35.50
N HIS A 66 -14.19 16.71 -34.25
CA HIS A 66 -13.54 17.98 -33.91
C HIS A 66 -12.01 17.94 -34.09
N MET A 67 -11.36 16.81 -33.82
CA MET A 67 -9.93 16.62 -34.06
C MET A 67 -9.57 16.59 -35.56
N GLU A 68 -10.42 16.00 -36.40
CA GLU A 68 -10.25 16.02 -37.87
C GLU A 68 -10.47 17.44 -38.44
N GLU A 69 -11.44 18.18 -37.90
CA GLU A 69 -11.70 19.58 -38.25
C GLU A 69 -10.59 20.54 -37.76
N GLU A 70 -9.91 20.23 -36.65
CA GLU A 70 -8.76 21.01 -36.15
C GLU A 70 -7.46 20.67 -36.89
N LYS A 71 -7.20 19.40 -37.26
CA LYS A 71 -6.07 19.04 -38.12
C LYS A 71 -6.14 19.72 -39.49
N GLN A 72 -7.33 19.83 -40.08
CA GLN A 72 -7.54 20.56 -41.33
C GLN A 72 -7.42 22.09 -41.20
N LYS A 73 -7.46 22.63 -39.97
CA LYS A 73 -7.24 24.06 -39.68
C LYS A 73 -5.76 24.36 -39.36
N GLU A 74 -5.05 23.44 -38.71
CA GLU A 74 -3.62 23.57 -38.41
C GLU A 74 -2.74 23.43 -39.66
N GLU A 75 -3.14 22.62 -40.66
CA GLU A 75 -2.43 22.53 -41.96
C GLU A 75 -2.51 23.81 -42.82
N LYS A 76 -3.35 24.81 -42.45
CA LYS A 76 -3.51 26.06 -43.20
C LYS A 76 -2.73 27.26 -42.64
N THR A 77 -1.95 27.09 -41.58
CA THR A 77 -1.18 28.19 -40.97
C THR A 77 0.28 27.81 -40.72
N LEU A 78 1.08 27.80 -41.79
CA LEU A 78 2.55 27.91 -41.75
C LEU A 78 3.03 28.74 -42.97
N PRO A 79 3.83 29.80 -42.79
CA PRO A 79 4.36 30.59 -43.90
C PRO A 79 5.63 29.95 -44.51
N SER A 80 5.79 30.11 -45.82
CA SER A 80 6.81 29.48 -46.66
C SER A 80 8.21 30.08 -46.51
N SER A 81 9.25 29.27 -46.75
CA SER A 81 10.51 29.71 -47.36
C SER A 81 10.97 28.71 -48.44
N ASN A 82 11.51 29.28 -49.52
CA ASN A 82 11.65 28.79 -50.89
C ASN A 82 12.68 27.67 -51.14
N LYS A 83 12.40 26.79 -52.12
CA LYS A 83 13.16 26.69 -53.39
C LYS A 83 12.50 25.80 -54.46
N GLU A 84 12.09 26.47 -55.53
CA GLU A 84 12.03 26.15 -56.96
C GLU A 84 11.85 24.72 -57.53
N LYS A 85 10.82 24.67 -58.41
CA LYS A 85 10.73 24.13 -59.80
C LYS A 85 10.49 22.63 -60.02
N GLY A 86 9.33 22.37 -60.64
CA GLY A 86 8.99 21.10 -61.31
C GLY A 86 7.53 20.99 -61.71
N ILE A 87 7.21 21.50 -62.90
CA ILE A 87 5.96 21.52 -63.66
C ILE A 87 5.28 20.12 -63.74
N GLU A 88 3.96 20.00 -63.50
CA GLU A 88 2.97 19.56 -64.51
C GLU A 88 1.52 19.46 -64.00
N ASN A 89 0.61 19.75 -64.94
CA ASN A 89 -0.82 19.99 -64.82
C ASN A 89 -1.68 18.79 -64.36
N LYS A 90 -2.76 19.06 -63.63
CA LYS A 90 -4.14 18.69 -64.06
C LYS A 90 -5.24 19.43 -63.28
N LYS A 91 -6.28 19.78 -64.03
CA LYS A 91 -7.33 20.78 -63.80
C LYS A 91 -8.49 20.30 -62.90
N ALA A 92 -9.21 21.33 -62.39
CA ALA A 92 -10.66 21.41 -62.16
C ALA A 92 -11.28 20.55 -61.04
N ASN A 93 -12.18 21.01 -60.16
CA ASN A 93 -13.12 22.12 -60.20
C ASN A 93 -13.27 22.80 -58.82
N VAL A 94 -13.32 24.13 -58.85
CA VAL A 94 -13.80 24.99 -57.76
C VAL A 94 -15.32 25.06 -57.86
N VAL A 95 -16.02 24.60 -56.81
CA VAL A 95 -17.36 25.11 -56.47
C VAL A 95 -17.23 25.76 -55.10
N SER A 96 -17.26 27.09 -55.13
CA SER A 96 -17.43 27.94 -53.97
C SER A 96 -18.85 27.81 -53.44
N THR A 97 -19.01 27.37 -52.19
CA THR A 97 -20.21 27.67 -51.39
C THR A 97 -19.79 28.26 -50.05
N ALA A 98 -20.00 29.58 -49.99
CA ALA A 98 -20.18 30.45 -48.84
C ALA A 98 -19.94 29.84 -47.44
N SER A 99 -18.90 30.32 -46.78
CA SER A 99 -18.76 30.27 -45.33
C SER A 99 -19.91 31.04 -44.67
N ARG A 100 -21.01 30.36 -44.34
CA ARG A 100 -21.89 30.83 -43.27
C ARG A 100 -21.11 30.72 -41.96
N LYS A 101 -20.53 31.82 -41.50
CA LYS A 101 -20.26 32.02 -40.08
C LYS A 101 -21.62 31.88 -39.39
N LYS A 102 -21.91 30.71 -38.80
CA LYS A 102 -22.97 30.59 -37.82
C LYS A 102 -22.50 31.39 -36.61
N GLU A 103 -23.12 32.53 -36.39
CA GLU A 103 -23.16 33.13 -35.06
C GLU A 103 -23.79 32.08 -34.14
N GLU A 104 -22.97 31.51 -33.25
CA GLU A 104 -23.43 30.61 -32.20
C GLU A 104 -24.24 31.45 -31.22
N ASN A 105 -25.56 31.37 -31.34
CA ASN A 105 -26.47 31.89 -30.34
C ASN A 105 -26.08 31.33 -28.95
N PRO A 106 -26.00 32.14 -27.89
CA PRO A 106 -25.66 31.70 -26.53
C PRO A 106 -26.81 30.96 -25.81
N THR A 107 -28.03 30.99 -26.36
CA THR A 107 -29.25 30.36 -25.81
C THR A 107 -29.19 28.82 -25.63
N PRO A 108 -28.58 28.00 -26.51
CA PRO A 108 -28.40 26.56 -26.28
C PRO A 108 -27.58 26.21 -25.02
N TYR A 109 -26.63 27.07 -24.61
CA TYR A 109 -25.76 26.76 -23.47
C TYR A 109 -26.49 26.90 -22.13
N PHE A 110 -27.29 27.94 -21.96
CA PHE A 110 -28.10 28.15 -20.74
C PHE A 110 -29.14 27.04 -20.52
N ILE A 111 -29.83 26.60 -21.59
CA ILE A 111 -30.79 25.48 -21.51
C ILE A 111 -30.07 24.19 -21.12
N SER A 112 -28.85 23.98 -21.64
CA SER A 112 -28.06 22.79 -21.33
C SER A 112 -27.58 22.74 -19.87
N GLN A 113 -27.25 23.89 -19.27
CA GLN A 113 -26.89 23.98 -17.85
C GLN A 113 -28.11 23.75 -16.96
N LEU A 114 -29.24 24.40 -17.27
CA LEU A 114 -30.47 24.17 -16.54
C LEU A 114 -30.88 22.69 -16.58
N ALA A 115 -30.75 22.05 -17.76
CA ALA A 115 -30.96 20.62 -17.91
C ALA A 115 -30.01 19.78 -17.03
N SER A 116 -28.70 20.08 -17.01
CA SER A 116 -27.73 19.37 -16.16
C SER A 116 -27.98 19.56 -14.66
N LYS A 117 -28.43 20.74 -14.25
CA LYS A 117 -28.82 21.04 -12.87
C LYS A 117 -30.09 20.29 -12.48
N ILE A 118 -31.08 20.23 -13.37
CA ILE A 118 -32.30 19.41 -13.17
C ILE A 118 -31.93 17.94 -13.07
N THR A 119 -31.03 17.43 -13.91
CA THR A 119 -30.53 16.05 -13.81
C THR A 119 -29.86 15.80 -12.46
N CYS A 120 -29.01 16.71 -11.99
CA CYS A 120 -28.42 16.61 -10.65
C CYS A 120 -29.47 16.58 -9.53
N ILE A 121 -30.58 17.32 -9.67
CA ILE A 121 -31.71 17.27 -8.73
C ILE A 121 -32.41 15.91 -8.79
N LEU A 122 -32.70 15.37 -9.98
CA LEU A 122 -33.32 14.05 -10.16
C LEU A 122 -32.46 12.91 -9.59
N TYR A 123 -31.15 13.01 -9.72
CA TYR A 123 -30.20 12.07 -9.11
C TYR A 123 -29.99 12.31 -7.60
N GLY A 124 -30.65 13.32 -7.02
CA GLY A 124 -30.62 13.65 -5.60
C GLY A 124 -29.30 14.26 -5.12
N ILE A 125 -28.54 14.90 -6.01
CA ILE A 125 -27.24 15.54 -5.72
C ILE A 125 -27.48 16.94 -5.18
N PHE A 126 -28.32 17.72 -5.86
CA PHE A 126 -28.70 19.07 -5.44
C PHE A 126 -30.14 19.09 -4.89
N PRO A 127 -30.42 19.91 -3.85
CA PRO A 127 -31.78 20.17 -3.40
C PRO A 127 -32.50 21.11 -4.38
N ILE A 128 -33.84 21.03 -4.41
CA ILE A 128 -34.67 21.80 -5.36
C ILE A 128 -34.60 23.32 -5.11
N PHE A 129 -34.60 23.74 -3.84
CA PHE A 129 -34.73 25.15 -3.44
C PHE A 129 -33.58 25.66 -2.54
N ARG A 130 -32.54 24.86 -2.32
CA ARG A 130 -31.40 25.24 -1.46
C ARG A 130 -30.11 25.28 -2.27
N LYS A 131 -29.13 26.05 -1.80
CA LYS A 131 -27.76 26.02 -2.33
C LYS A 131 -26.97 24.90 -1.65
N GLY A 132 -26.06 24.26 -2.38
CA GLY A 132 -25.23 23.15 -1.86
C GLY A 132 -25.74 21.76 -2.24
N PHE A 133 -25.23 20.75 -1.54
CA PHE A 133 -25.56 19.34 -1.77
C PHE A 133 -26.68 18.84 -0.87
N THR A 134 -27.38 17.77 -1.26
CA THR A 134 -28.35 17.10 -0.38
C THR A 134 -27.63 16.32 0.72
N LYS A 135 -28.24 16.21 1.91
CA LYS A 135 -27.72 15.36 2.99
C LYS A 135 -27.49 13.92 2.54
N ARG A 136 -28.41 13.38 1.72
CA ARG A 136 -28.32 12.02 1.18
C ARG A 136 -27.10 11.82 0.27
N PHE A 137 -26.73 12.82 -0.53
CA PHE A 137 -25.52 12.76 -1.36
C PHE A 137 -24.24 12.86 -0.51
N LEU A 138 -24.26 13.71 0.52
CA LEU A 138 -23.14 13.84 1.46
C LEU A 138 -22.94 12.56 2.26
N GLU A 139 -24.00 11.95 2.81
CA GLU A 139 -23.95 10.64 3.47
C GLU A 139 -23.42 9.57 2.51
N LEU A 140 -23.89 9.55 1.27
CA LEU A 140 -23.44 8.62 0.24
C LEU A 140 -21.93 8.77 -0.06
N THR A 141 -21.37 9.98 0.06
CA THR A 141 -19.95 10.26 -0.17
C THR A 141 -19.08 10.01 1.07
N PHE A 142 -19.39 10.62 2.20
CA PHE A 142 -18.53 10.60 3.40
C PHE A 142 -18.79 9.41 4.32
N TYR A 143 -20.02 8.92 4.40
CA TYR A 143 -20.33 7.78 5.25
C TYR A 143 -20.17 6.48 4.48
N TYR A 144 -20.85 6.34 3.34
CA TYR A 144 -20.85 5.08 2.61
C TYR A 144 -19.61 4.88 1.73
N LEU A 145 -19.34 5.80 0.78
CA LEU A 145 -18.21 5.63 -0.14
C LEU A 145 -16.88 5.61 0.62
N GLN A 146 -16.60 6.62 1.45
CA GLN A 146 -15.33 6.70 2.16
C GLN A 146 -15.07 5.46 3.05
N SER A 147 -16.07 5.00 3.80
CA SER A 147 -15.93 3.80 4.64
C SER A 147 -15.73 2.53 3.80
N TYR A 148 -16.46 2.38 2.70
CA TYR A 148 -16.29 1.22 1.82
C TYR A 148 -14.92 1.22 1.11
N LEU A 149 -14.43 2.38 0.67
CA LEU A 149 -13.11 2.49 0.07
C LEU A 149 -12.01 2.22 1.10
N LEU A 150 -12.16 2.70 2.34
CA LEU A 150 -11.24 2.39 3.44
C LEU A 150 -11.20 0.89 3.72
N GLU A 151 -12.36 0.24 3.81
CA GLU A 151 -12.45 -1.21 4.03
C GLU A 151 -11.81 -2.00 2.88
N ALA A 152 -12.04 -1.60 1.62
CA ALA A 152 -11.35 -2.20 0.48
C ALA A 152 -9.84 -1.97 0.54
N GLN A 153 -9.39 -0.78 0.93
CA GLN A 153 -7.98 -0.46 1.08
C GLN A 153 -7.33 -1.33 2.16
N GLN A 154 -8.00 -1.57 3.29
CA GLN A 154 -7.53 -2.45 4.36
C GLN A 154 -7.38 -3.90 3.89
N ILE A 155 -8.35 -4.39 3.11
CA ILE A 155 -8.28 -5.75 2.53
C ILE A 155 -7.10 -5.88 1.57
N LEU A 156 -6.87 -4.86 0.73
CA LEU A 156 -5.84 -4.86 -0.32
C LEU A 156 -4.47 -4.40 0.18
N TYR A 157 -4.38 -3.83 1.38
CA TYR A 157 -3.12 -3.40 1.99
C TYR A 157 -2.14 -4.58 2.14
N THR A 158 -2.65 -5.77 2.47
CA THR A 158 -1.85 -6.99 2.59
C THR A 158 -1.20 -7.40 1.26
N VAL A 159 -1.83 -7.06 0.14
CA VAL A 159 -1.35 -7.35 -1.21
C VAL A 159 -0.33 -6.31 -1.69
N PHE A 160 -0.56 -5.02 -1.42
CA PHE A 160 0.22 -3.94 -2.04
C PHE A 160 1.28 -3.28 -1.17
N GLN A 161 1.10 -3.23 0.15
CA GLN A 161 1.96 -2.46 1.05
C GLN A 161 2.55 -3.27 2.19
N ALA A 162 1.97 -4.43 2.54
CA ALA A 162 2.48 -5.23 3.66
C ALA A 162 3.81 -5.94 3.34
N ASP A 163 4.02 -6.37 2.09
CA ASP A 163 5.26 -7.01 1.63
C ASP A 163 5.48 -6.74 0.12
N GLU A 164 6.55 -6.02 -0.21
CA GLU A 164 6.93 -5.70 -1.60
C GLU A 164 7.22 -6.98 -2.40
N ARG A 165 7.79 -8.02 -1.77
CA ARG A 165 8.12 -9.29 -2.44
C ARG A 165 6.88 -10.10 -2.76
N LEU A 166 5.88 -10.10 -1.86
CA LEU A 166 4.58 -10.70 -2.11
C LEU A 166 3.89 -10.00 -3.29
N SER A 167 3.88 -8.68 -3.27
CA SER A 167 3.29 -7.85 -4.33
C SER A 167 3.93 -8.14 -5.69
N GLU A 168 5.27 -8.18 -5.74
CA GLU A 168 6.04 -8.48 -6.93
C GLU A 168 5.80 -9.91 -7.43
N ARG A 169 5.70 -10.89 -6.51
CA ARG A 169 5.42 -12.29 -6.85
C ARG A 169 4.02 -12.46 -7.44
N ILE A 170 3.00 -11.83 -6.84
CA ILE A 170 1.63 -11.83 -7.37
C ILE A 170 1.61 -11.15 -8.75
N ARG A 171 2.29 -10.00 -8.91
CA ARG A 171 2.40 -9.30 -10.19
C ARG A 171 3.03 -10.19 -11.27
N LYS A 172 4.19 -10.79 -11.00
CA LYS A 172 4.90 -11.68 -11.93
C LYS A 172 4.09 -12.93 -12.27
N PHE A 173 3.38 -13.51 -11.30
CA PHE A 173 2.46 -14.61 -11.53
C PHE A 173 1.34 -14.22 -12.51
N LEU A 174 0.68 -13.09 -12.27
CA LEU A 174 -0.41 -12.61 -13.13
C LEU A 174 0.08 -12.29 -14.55
N LEU A 175 1.24 -11.66 -14.69
CA LEU A 175 1.86 -11.39 -15.99
C LEU A 175 2.16 -12.69 -16.76
N ARG A 176 2.76 -13.68 -16.11
CA ARG A 176 3.05 -15.00 -16.72
C ARG A 176 1.78 -15.76 -17.10
N ALA A 177 0.72 -15.61 -16.33
CA ALA A 177 -0.58 -16.21 -16.61
C ALA A 177 -1.40 -15.46 -17.69
N GLY A 178 -0.87 -14.38 -18.26
CA GLY A 178 -1.53 -13.59 -19.31
C GLY A 178 -2.52 -12.53 -18.80
N TYR A 179 -2.57 -12.29 -17.49
CA TYR A 179 -3.45 -11.30 -16.86
C TYR A 179 -2.78 -9.92 -16.75
N THR A 180 -2.35 -9.37 -17.89
CA THR A 180 -1.49 -8.19 -18.01
C THR A 180 -1.93 -6.98 -17.17
N TYR A 181 -3.23 -6.74 -17.09
CA TYR A 181 -3.81 -5.53 -16.49
C TYR A 181 -4.39 -5.76 -15.09
N TYR A 182 -4.50 -6.99 -14.61
CA TYR A 182 -5.27 -7.30 -13.40
C TYR A 182 -4.65 -6.67 -12.15
N PHE A 183 -3.32 -6.76 -12.05
CA PHE A 183 -2.58 -6.21 -10.93
C PHE A 183 -2.74 -4.67 -10.86
N GLU A 184 -2.55 -3.97 -11.98
CA GLU A 184 -2.73 -2.52 -12.04
C GLU A 184 -4.19 -2.09 -11.83
N VAL A 185 -5.18 -2.82 -12.37
CA VAL A 185 -6.61 -2.48 -12.19
C VAL A 185 -6.99 -2.51 -10.71
N VAL A 186 -6.53 -3.53 -9.98
CA VAL A 186 -6.81 -3.65 -8.54
C VAL A 186 -5.96 -2.67 -7.73
N TYR A 187 -4.74 -2.37 -8.16
CA TYR A 187 -3.92 -1.33 -7.54
C TYR A 187 -4.57 0.06 -7.66
N ARG A 188 -5.10 0.41 -8.83
CA ARG A 188 -5.87 1.65 -9.02
C ARG A 188 -7.10 1.68 -8.14
N PHE A 189 -7.78 0.55 -7.96
CA PHE A 189 -8.92 0.45 -7.03
C PHE A 189 -8.50 0.69 -5.57
N TYR A 190 -7.34 0.14 -5.16
CA TYR A 190 -6.73 0.40 -3.86
C TYR A 190 -6.43 1.89 -3.63
N LEU A 191 -5.99 2.62 -4.66
CA LEU A 191 -5.70 4.06 -4.61
C LEU A 191 -6.94 4.98 -4.65
N LEU A 192 -8.16 4.42 -4.73
CA LEU A 192 -9.38 5.24 -4.68
C LEU A 192 -9.59 5.87 -3.30
N TYR A 193 -9.15 5.21 -2.23
CA TYR A 193 -9.15 5.82 -0.90
C TYR A 193 -7.93 6.74 -0.74
N ASP A 194 -8.21 8.00 -0.44
CA ASP A 194 -7.20 9.03 -0.19
C ASP A 194 -7.69 9.94 0.93
N GLU A 195 -7.07 9.80 2.10
CA GLU A 195 -7.45 10.52 3.30
C GLU A 195 -7.34 12.04 3.11
N GLN A 196 -6.34 12.51 2.37
CA GLN A 196 -6.15 13.94 2.11
C GLN A 196 -7.26 14.47 1.20
N LEU A 197 -7.60 13.74 0.14
CA LEU A 197 -8.69 14.10 -0.77
C LEU A 197 -10.03 14.21 -0.03
N PHE A 198 -10.38 13.20 0.78
CA PHE A 198 -11.64 13.22 1.54
C PHE A 198 -11.66 14.31 2.61
N SER A 199 -10.53 14.57 3.28
CA SER A 199 -10.41 15.64 4.27
C SER A 199 -10.56 17.03 3.64
N GLN A 200 -9.92 17.27 2.50
CA GLN A 200 -10.06 18.53 1.74
C GLN A 200 -11.48 18.71 1.22
N LEU A 201 -12.09 17.64 0.69
CA LEU A 201 -13.48 17.65 0.23
C LEU A 201 -14.44 17.95 1.39
N PHE A 202 -14.20 17.41 2.59
CA PHE A 202 -15.01 17.70 3.78
C PHE A 202 -14.85 19.15 4.26
N ASN A 203 -13.63 19.67 4.29
CA ASN A 203 -13.35 21.04 4.76
C ASN A 203 -14.00 22.10 3.86
N GLU A 204 -13.90 21.93 2.53
CA GLU A 204 -14.47 22.89 1.58
C GLU A 204 -16.01 22.85 1.50
N MET A 205 -16.64 21.79 2.01
CA MET A 205 -18.10 21.69 2.11
C MET A 205 -18.71 22.61 3.17
N GLN A 206 -17.93 23.08 4.14
CA GLN A 206 -18.38 24.00 5.20
C GLN A 206 -18.35 25.48 4.77
N GLY A 207 -17.89 25.77 3.55
CA GLY A 207 -17.75 27.13 3.02
C GLY A 207 -19.05 27.75 2.46
N PHE A 208 -18.97 29.03 2.10
CA PHE A 208 -20.09 29.82 1.54
C PHE A 208 -20.57 29.35 0.15
N ASP A 209 -19.71 28.67 -0.61
CA ASP A 209 -20.05 28.06 -1.91
C ASP A 209 -19.44 26.64 -2.04
N PRO A 210 -20.08 25.63 -1.43
CA PRO A 210 -19.52 24.28 -1.39
C PRO A 210 -19.48 23.63 -2.77
N VAL A 211 -20.38 23.99 -3.70
CA VAL A 211 -20.47 23.34 -5.02
C VAL A 211 -19.26 23.70 -5.88
N SER A 212 -18.91 24.98 -5.95
CA SER A 212 -17.75 25.44 -6.74
C SER A 212 -16.42 25.07 -6.08
N LYS A 213 -16.31 25.21 -4.75
CA LYS A 213 -15.08 24.92 -4.01
C LYS A 213 -14.69 23.44 -4.01
N THR A 214 -15.68 22.55 -4.06
CA THR A 214 -15.44 21.09 -4.06
C THR A 214 -15.22 20.50 -5.46
N LYS A 215 -15.47 21.28 -6.51
CA LYS A 215 -15.25 20.92 -7.92
C LYS A 215 -13.90 20.23 -8.17
N PRO A 216 -12.72 20.77 -7.78
CA PRO A 216 -11.44 20.12 -8.06
C PRO A 216 -11.33 18.71 -7.45
N TYR A 217 -11.86 18.50 -6.25
CA TYR A 217 -11.78 17.21 -5.56
C TYR A 217 -12.75 16.18 -6.14
N PHE A 218 -13.96 16.59 -6.53
CA PHE A 218 -14.89 15.69 -7.23
C PHE A 218 -14.42 15.33 -8.64
N ILE A 219 -13.76 16.26 -9.34
CA ILE A 219 -13.12 15.96 -10.63
C ILE A 219 -11.99 14.96 -10.45
N GLU A 220 -11.14 15.14 -9.43
CA GLU A 220 -10.06 14.19 -9.11
C GLU A 220 -10.60 12.80 -8.76
N LEU A 221 -11.60 12.71 -7.87
CA LEU A 221 -12.26 11.44 -7.53
C LEU A 221 -12.89 10.78 -8.77
N PHE A 222 -13.55 11.56 -9.63
CA PHE A 222 -14.14 11.07 -10.86
C PHE A 222 -13.10 10.53 -11.82
N LYS A 223 -11.99 11.25 -12.01
CA LYS A 223 -10.88 10.82 -12.86
C LYS A 223 -10.29 9.49 -12.39
N ARG A 224 -10.07 9.33 -11.09
CA ARG A 224 -9.57 8.07 -10.51
C ARG A 224 -10.52 6.90 -10.77
N ILE A 225 -11.83 7.09 -10.53
CA ILE A 225 -12.84 6.05 -10.78
C ILE A 225 -12.97 5.75 -12.30
N LEU A 226 -12.95 6.78 -13.14
CA LEU A 226 -13.04 6.66 -14.60
C LEU A 226 -11.91 5.81 -15.18
N SER A 227 -10.69 5.93 -14.63
CA SER A 227 -9.53 5.13 -15.07
C SER A 227 -9.75 3.62 -14.92
N ILE A 228 -10.60 3.21 -13.97
CA ILE A 228 -10.92 1.81 -13.66
C ILE A 228 -12.22 1.39 -14.34
N TYR A 229 -13.17 2.31 -14.56
CA TYR A 229 -14.52 2.02 -15.05
C TYR A 229 -14.53 1.17 -16.33
N ARG A 230 -13.61 1.44 -17.26
CA ARG A 230 -13.45 0.65 -18.51
C ARG A 230 -13.11 -0.83 -18.29
N TYR A 231 -12.56 -1.15 -17.12
CA TYR A 231 -12.13 -2.48 -16.70
C TYR A 231 -13.03 -3.07 -15.59
N TYR A 232 -14.14 -2.41 -15.26
CA TYR A 232 -15.05 -2.83 -14.18
C TYR A 232 -15.56 -4.27 -14.38
N SER A 233 -15.86 -4.66 -15.62
CA SER A 233 -16.30 -6.03 -15.95
C SER A 233 -15.29 -7.11 -15.54
N VAL A 234 -14.01 -6.77 -15.50
CA VAL A 234 -12.90 -7.69 -15.21
C VAL A 234 -12.39 -7.54 -13.77
N LEU A 235 -12.74 -6.46 -13.08
CA LEU A 235 -12.27 -6.16 -11.72
C LEU A 235 -12.62 -7.26 -10.72
N GLY A 236 -13.79 -7.88 -10.83
CA GLY A 236 -14.18 -9.00 -9.97
C GLY A 236 -13.27 -10.22 -10.11
N LEU A 237 -12.91 -10.58 -11.35
CA LEU A 237 -11.96 -11.65 -11.65
C LEU A 237 -10.54 -11.27 -11.23
N ALA A 238 -10.18 -9.99 -11.35
CA ALA A 238 -8.88 -9.50 -10.91
C ALA A 238 -8.72 -9.60 -9.39
N PHE A 239 -9.76 -9.26 -8.61
CA PHE A 239 -9.76 -9.50 -7.15
C PHE A 239 -9.59 -10.98 -6.83
N GLU A 240 -10.35 -11.85 -7.50
CA GLU A 240 -10.28 -13.30 -7.30
C GLU A 240 -8.86 -13.83 -7.55
N LYS A 241 -8.25 -13.52 -8.69
CA LYS A 241 -6.90 -14.03 -9.02
C LYS A 241 -5.82 -13.51 -8.09
N ILE A 242 -5.90 -12.26 -7.66
CA ILE A 242 -4.95 -11.69 -6.68
C ILE A 242 -5.09 -12.36 -5.33
N LEU A 243 -6.32 -12.49 -4.82
CA LEU A 243 -6.57 -13.11 -3.51
C LEU A 243 -6.31 -14.62 -3.53
N GLU A 244 -6.53 -15.31 -4.64
CA GLU A 244 -6.13 -16.72 -4.82
C GLU A 244 -4.62 -16.90 -4.73
N GLU A 245 -3.85 -16.03 -5.37
CA GLU A 245 -2.39 -16.12 -5.35
C GLU A 245 -1.82 -15.71 -3.99
N GLU A 246 -2.37 -14.66 -3.36
CA GLU A 246 -2.06 -14.31 -1.98
C GLU A 246 -2.35 -15.47 -1.03
N LYS A 247 -3.51 -16.12 -1.17
CA LYS A 247 -3.88 -17.29 -0.39
C LYS A 247 -2.88 -18.43 -0.54
N ARG A 248 -2.43 -18.72 -1.76
CA ARG A 248 -1.44 -19.77 -2.04
C ARG A 248 -0.09 -19.46 -1.40
N ILE A 249 0.35 -18.21 -1.45
CA ILE A 249 1.65 -17.80 -0.92
C ILE A 249 1.65 -17.74 0.62
N CYS A 250 0.58 -17.21 1.20
CA CYS A 250 0.47 -16.94 2.64
C CYS A 250 -0.29 -18.02 3.42
N ASN A 251 -0.73 -19.10 2.75
CA ASN A 251 -1.52 -20.20 3.32
C ASN A 251 -2.76 -19.73 4.11
N ILE A 252 -3.53 -18.82 3.52
CA ILE A 252 -4.71 -18.20 4.15
C ILE A 252 -5.90 -19.18 4.13
N ASP A 253 -6.72 -19.16 5.19
CA ASP A 253 -7.95 -19.95 5.25
C ASP A 253 -8.90 -19.64 4.07
N PHE A 254 -9.54 -20.69 3.55
CA PHE A 254 -10.44 -20.58 2.40
C PHE A 254 -11.63 -19.65 2.69
N LYS A 255 -12.30 -19.82 3.84
CA LYS A 255 -13.53 -19.06 4.16
C LYS A 255 -13.19 -17.58 4.40
N PHE A 256 -12.06 -17.31 5.03
CA PHE A 256 -11.59 -15.94 5.21
C PHE A 256 -11.31 -15.25 3.86
N ASN A 257 -10.66 -15.96 2.93
CA ASN A 257 -10.39 -15.40 1.59
C ASN A 257 -11.66 -15.14 0.78
N GLU A 258 -12.62 -16.07 0.83
CA GLU A 258 -13.93 -15.92 0.18
C GLU A 258 -14.72 -14.74 0.75
N ALA A 259 -14.70 -14.54 2.07
CA ALA A 259 -15.32 -13.38 2.70
C ALA A 259 -14.72 -12.05 2.22
N ARG A 260 -13.38 -11.97 2.09
CA ARG A 260 -12.67 -10.81 1.53
C ARG A 260 -13.07 -10.54 0.08
N LEU A 261 -13.11 -11.58 -0.75
CA LEU A 261 -13.53 -11.47 -2.16
C LEU A 261 -14.96 -10.94 -2.28
N ASN A 262 -15.91 -11.55 -1.56
CA ASN A 262 -17.31 -11.14 -1.57
C ASN A 262 -17.48 -9.68 -1.11
N LYS A 263 -16.68 -9.26 -0.11
CA LYS A 263 -16.67 -7.87 0.37
C LYS A 263 -16.18 -6.91 -0.71
N LEU A 264 -15.05 -7.20 -1.36
CA LEU A 264 -14.50 -6.37 -2.44
C LEU A 264 -15.46 -6.27 -3.63
N GLN A 265 -16.10 -7.38 -4.03
CA GLN A 265 -17.11 -7.37 -5.07
C GLN A 265 -18.32 -6.50 -4.71
N LYS A 266 -18.82 -6.59 -3.47
CA LYS A 266 -19.92 -5.73 -3.00
C LYS A 266 -19.53 -4.24 -3.02
N ILE A 267 -18.32 -3.93 -2.57
CA ILE A 267 -17.79 -2.56 -2.55
C ILE A 267 -17.65 -2.02 -3.98
N SER A 268 -17.05 -2.79 -4.89
CA SER A 268 -16.90 -2.37 -6.30
C SER A 268 -18.26 -2.12 -6.96
N ARG A 269 -19.26 -2.98 -6.76
CA ARG A 269 -20.64 -2.73 -7.25
C ARG A 269 -21.20 -1.43 -6.69
N PHE A 270 -21.01 -1.14 -5.40
CA PHE A 270 -21.44 0.12 -4.83
C PHE A 270 -20.76 1.32 -5.52
N VAL A 271 -19.44 1.27 -5.70
CA VAL A 271 -18.67 2.35 -6.34
C VAL A 271 -19.16 2.60 -7.77
N PHE A 272 -19.23 1.56 -8.61
CA PHE A 272 -19.49 1.75 -10.04
C PHE A 272 -20.96 1.79 -10.42
N GLU A 273 -21.85 1.09 -9.71
CA GLU A 273 -23.28 1.02 -10.07
C GLU A 273 -24.13 2.03 -9.31
N LYS A 274 -23.73 2.43 -8.10
CA LYS A 274 -24.52 3.34 -7.24
C LYS A 274 -23.90 4.72 -7.10
N TYR A 275 -22.59 4.82 -6.87
CA TYR A 275 -21.92 6.10 -6.65
C TYR A 275 -21.55 6.79 -7.96
N PHE A 276 -20.83 6.09 -8.85
CA PHE A 276 -20.28 6.65 -10.09
C PHE A 276 -21.32 7.31 -11.01
N PRO A 277 -22.54 6.77 -11.20
CA PRO A 277 -23.55 7.45 -12.03
C PRO A 277 -23.95 8.82 -11.48
N LYS A 278 -23.99 9.00 -10.16
CA LYS A 278 -24.27 10.31 -9.53
C LYS A 278 -23.09 11.26 -9.73
N LEU A 279 -21.87 10.77 -9.50
CA LEU A 279 -20.66 11.55 -9.70
C LEU A 279 -20.53 12.03 -11.15
N LEU A 280 -20.86 11.18 -12.12
CA LEU A 280 -20.88 11.54 -13.53
C LEU A 280 -21.80 12.73 -13.82
N GLN A 281 -23.02 12.74 -13.26
CA GLN A 281 -23.94 13.87 -13.47
C GLN A 281 -23.41 15.17 -12.85
N LEU A 282 -22.77 15.07 -11.68
CA LEU A 282 -22.14 16.22 -11.04
C LEU A 282 -20.99 16.78 -11.90
N VAL A 283 -20.18 15.90 -12.49
CA VAL A 283 -19.07 16.30 -13.36
C VAL A 283 -19.57 16.85 -14.71
N ASP A 284 -20.64 16.30 -15.29
CA ASP A 284 -21.30 16.88 -16.47
C ASP A 284 -21.84 18.29 -16.19
N TYR A 285 -22.41 18.51 -15.01
CA TYR A 285 -22.79 19.84 -14.53
C TYR A 285 -21.58 20.79 -14.48
N TYR A 286 -20.48 20.38 -13.83
CA TYR A 286 -19.26 21.20 -13.74
C TYR A 286 -18.63 21.53 -15.10
N TYR A 287 -18.67 20.59 -16.04
CA TYR A 287 -18.15 20.77 -17.39
C TYR A 287 -18.97 21.81 -18.16
N ARG A 288 -20.31 21.72 -18.10
CA ARG A 288 -21.21 22.68 -18.76
C ARG A 288 -21.15 24.06 -18.14
N GLU A 289 -20.99 24.13 -16.82
CA GLU A 289 -20.79 25.38 -16.10
C GLU A 289 -19.51 26.09 -16.57
N GLU A 290 -18.41 25.37 -16.77
CA GLU A 290 -17.13 25.95 -17.25
C GLU A 290 -17.21 26.49 -18.68
N ILE A 291 -17.96 25.81 -19.56
CA ILE A 291 -18.19 26.27 -20.94
C ILE A 291 -18.95 27.60 -20.97
N LEU A 292 -19.92 27.79 -20.06
CA LEU A 292 -20.73 29.01 -19.98
C LEU A 292 -19.95 30.24 -19.51
N PHE A 293 -18.99 30.07 -18.59
CA PHE A 293 -18.22 31.17 -18.01
C PHE A 293 -16.99 31.59 -18.84
N GLY A 294 -16.95 31.25 -20.13
CA GLY A 294 -16.10 31.94 -21.12
C GLY A 294 -14.68 31.37 -21.30
N GLN A 295 -14.37 30.19 -20.78
CA GLN A 295 -13.18 29.46 -21.21
C GLN A 295 -13.54 28.70 -22.50
N LYS A 296 -12.82 28.95 -23.61
CA LYS A 296 -12.96 28.20 -24.89
C LYS A 296 -13.27 26.73 -24.60
N ALA A 297 -14.24 26.12 -25.29
CA ALA A 297 -14.63 24.73 -25.10
C ALA A 297 -13.39 23.81 -25.04
N ARG A 298 -12.94 23.47 -23.84
CA ARG A 298 -11.82 22.56 -23.63
C ARG A 298 -12.36 21.16 -23.87
N SER A 299 -11.64 20.34 -24.62
CA SER A 299 -11.95 18.91 -24.71
C SER A 299 -12.15 18.33 -23.30
N PHE A 300 -13.10 17.42 -23.11
CA PHE A 300 -13.38 16.80 -21.80
C PHE A 300 -12.11 16.24 -21.13
N LYS A 301 -11.17 15.71 -21.92
CA LYS A 301 -9.83 15.26 -21.47
C LYS A 301 -9.01 16.38 -20.79
N LYS A 302 -9.01 17.59 -21.39
CA LYS A 302 -8.35 18.79 -20.84
C LYS A 302 -9.07 19.32 -19.60
N PHE A 303 -10.40 19.26 -19.57
CA PHE A 303 -11.20 19.63 -18.39
C PHE A 303 -10.88 18.72 -17.19
N LEU A 304 -10.82 17.41 -17.41
CA LEU A 304 -10.44 16.44 -16.38
C LEU A 304 -8.96 16.46 -16.03
N ASN A 305 -8.12 17.15 -16.82
CA ASN A 305 -6.67 17.13 -16.70
C ASN A 305 -6.10 15.69 -16.68
N ILE A 306 -6.52 14.86 -17.64
CA ILE A 306 -6.03 13.47 -17.77
C ILE A 306 -4.57 13.49 -18.23
N THR A 307 -3.71 12.96 -17.36
CA THR A 307 -2.26 12.80 -17.59
C THR A 307 -1.93 11.37 -18.00
N GLU A 308 -0.67 11.09 -18.34
CA GLU A 308 -0.22 9.73 -18.61
C GLU A 308 -0.37 8.78 -17.41
N LYS A 309 -0.30 9.29 -16.17
CA LYS A 309 -0.49 8.50 -14.94
C LYS A 309 -1.90 7.90 -14.85
N ASP A 310 -2.88 8.58 -15.43
CA ASP A 310 -4.27 8.18 -15.43
C ASP A 310 -4.57 7.10 -16.50
N MET A 311 -3.65 6.88 -17.44
CA MET A 311 -3.79 5.89 -18.49
C MET A 311 -3.39 4.50 -18.00
N MET A 312 -4.19 3.50 -18.34
CA MET A 312 -3.90 2.10 -18.04
C MET A 312 -2.56 1.66 -18.67
N GLY A 313 -1.76 0.88 -17.95
CA GLY A 313 -0.42 0.46 -18.34
C GLY A 313 0.68 1.38 -17.83
N TYR A 314 0.36 2.55 -17.29
CA TYR A 314 1.34 3.43 -16.67
C TYR A 314 2.03 2.77 -15.48
N TRP A 315 1.28 2.14 -14.58
CA TRP A 315 1.88 1.53 -13.38
C TRP A 315 2.72 0.31 -13.73
N ASN A 316 2.30 -0.48 -14.71
CA ASN A 316 3.13 -1.57 -15.23
C ASN A 316 4.48 -1.06 -15.73
N ARG A 317 4.49 -0.01 -16.58
CA ARG A 317 5.73 0.62 -17.05
C ARG A 317 6.53 1.22 -15.90
N TYR A 318 5.88 1.88 -14.94
CA TYR A 318 6.54 2.44 -13.77
C TYR A 318 7.23 1.36 -12.92
N TRP A 319 6.59 0.21 -12.72
CA TRP A 319 7.21 -0.91 -12.00
C TRP A 319 8.35 -1.54 -12.80
N GLU A 320 8.20 -1.72 -14.12
CA GLU A 320 9.26 -2.21 -15.01
C GLU A 320 10.46 -1.25 -15.06
N GLU A 321 10.22 0.06 -15.18
CA GLU A 321 11.26 1.08 -15.14
C GLU A 321 11.96 1.15 -13.79
N ASN A 322 11.23 0.94 -12.69
CA ASN A 322 11.85 0.89 -11.36
C ASN A 322 12.64 -0.40 -11.14
N GLU A 323 12.18 -1.53 -11.68
CA GLU A 323 12.96 -2.77 -11.72
C GLU A 323 14.22 -2.55 -12.56
N HIS A 324 14.10 -1.99 -13.76
CA HIS A 324 15.24 -1.67 -14.60
C HIS A 324 16.15 -0.61 -13.99
N LYS A 325 15.65 0.37 -13.22
CA LYS A 325 16.49 1.32 -12.49
C LYS A 325 17.20 0.65 -11.31
N LYS A 326 16.53 -0.24 -10.57
CA LYS A 326 17.17 -1.05 -9.52
C LYS A 326 18.23 -1.97 -10.12
N GLU A 327 17.97 -2.55 -11.30
CA GLU A 327 18.93 -3.36 -12.06
C GLU A 327 20.06 -2.51 -12.63
N THR A 328 19.78 -1.35 -13.22
CA THR A 328 20.79 -0.46 -13.84
C THR A 328 21.63 0.26 -12.78
N GLN A 329 21.07 0.61 -11.62
CA GLN A 329 21.83 1.10 -10.47
C GLN A 329 22.72 -0.01 -9.90
N ALA A 330 22.19 -1.24 -9.79
CA ALA A 330 23.01 -2.40 -9.49
C ALA A 330 24.07 -2.69 -10.57
N THR A 331 23.84 -2.33 -11.84
CA THR A 331 24.79 -2.55 -12.95
C THR A 331 25.82 -1.41 -13.07
N GLN A 332 25.46 -0.17 -12.69
CA GLN A 332 26.34 1.00 -12.68
C GLN A 332 27.28 0.98 -11.47
N GLU A 333 26.86 0.43 -10.34
CA GLU A 333 27.76 0.12 -9.22
C GLU A 333 28.71 -1.06 -9.54
N VAL A 334 28.32 -1.96 -10.44
CA VAL A 334 29.12 -3.13 -10.87
C VAL A 334 30.16 -2.80 -11.96
N ASN A 335 30.01 -1.69 -12.69
CA ASN A 335 30.96 -1.33 -13.76
C ASN A 335 32.30 -0.74 -13.27
N THR A 336 32.53 -0.63 -11.96
CA THR A 336 33.83 -0.26 -11.38
C THR A 336 34.70 -1.45 -10.98
N ASP A 337 34.16 -2.67 -10.93
CA ASP A 337 34.90 -3.84 -10.44
C ASP A 337 34.60 -5.10 -11.27
N ASN A 338 34.97 -5.05 -12.56
CA ASN A 338 35.02 -6.24 -13.41
C ASN A 338 36.46 -6.75 -13.52
N ASN A 339 36.83 -7.67 -12.63
CA ASN A 339 37.65 -8.83 -12.97
C ASN A 339 37.65 -9.86 -11.81
N LYS A 340 36.78 -10.86 -11.91
CA LYS A 340 37.10 -12.31 -11.86
C LYS A 340 35.89 -13.18 -11.47
N SER A 341 35.56 -14.06 -12.41
CA SER A 341 35.06 -15.44 -12.31
C SER A 341 33.89 -15.78 -11.38
N GLU A 342 32.85 -16.29 -12.04
CA GLU A 342 31.63 -16.90 -11.53
C GLU A 342 31.87 -18.12 -10.63
N SER A 343 31.60 -17.96 -9.34
CA SER A 343 30.93 -18.95 -8.47
C SER A 343 30.79 -18.32 -7.08
N GLU A 344 29.62 -17.73 -6.75
CA GLU A 344 29.14 -17.33 -5.39
C GLU A 344 28.22 -16.09 -5.47
N THR A 345 26.96 -16.27 -5.89
CA THR A 345 25.99 -15.16 -6.00
C THR A 345 25.04 -15.09 -4.80
N LEU A 346 25.56 -14.96 -3.57
CA LEU A 346 24.76 -14.59 -2.39
C LEU A 346 25.46 -13.66 -1.37
N THR A 347 26.77 -13.42 -1.48
CA THR A 347 27.56 -12.71 -0.44
C THR A 347 27.87 -11.23 -0.71
N LYS A 348 27.57 -10.67 -1.89
CA LYS A 348 28.00 -9.29 -2.27
C LYS A 348 26.99 -8.14 -2.03
N ARG A 349 25.96 -8.30 -1.17
CA ARG A 349 25.06 -7.18 -0.78
C ARG A 349 25.10 -6.79 0.70
N ILE A 350 25.77 -7.58 1.53
CA ILE A 350 25.79 -7.38 2.99
C ILE A 350 27.15 -6.77 3.36
N PRO A 351 27.20 -5.65 4.10
CA PRO A 351 28.47 -5.08 4.57
C PRO A 351 29.30 -6.11 5.33
N GLN A 352 30.62 -6.04 5.23
CA GLN A 352 31.52 -7.03 5.84
C GLN A 352 31.32 -7.10 7.36
N GLU A 353 31.06 -5.97 8.00
CA GLU A 353 30.82 -5.85 9.44
C GLU A 353 29.55 -6.61 9.87
N VAL A 354 28.55 -6.65 8.99
CA VAL A 354 27.32 -7.43 9.20
C VAL A 354 27.58 -8.93 9.02
N LEU A 355 28.41 -9.32 8.04
CA LEU A 355 28.79 -10.73 7.86
C LEU A 355 29.63 -11.25 9.04
N ASP A 356 30.59 -10.47 9.50
CA ASP A 356 31.44 -10.80 10.64
C ASP A 356 30.60 -10.93 11.92
N GLY A 357 29.67 -10.00 12.15
CA GLY A 357 28.73 -10.10 13.27
C GLY A 357 27.77 -11.28 13.14
N MET A 358 27.35 -11.64 11.93
CA MET A 358 26.49 -12.80 11.68
C MET A 358 27.22 -14.11 12.02
N ASN A 359 28.52 -14.19 11.74
CA ASN A 359 29.34 -15.34 12.12
C ASN A 359 29.38 -15.52 13.65
N GLU A 360 29.49 -14.44 14.42
CA GLU A 360 29.40 -14.50 15.89
C GLU A 360 28.01 -14.93 16.38
N ILE A 361 26.95 -14.36 15.80
CA ILE A 361 25.57 -14.74 16.13
C ILE A 361 25.32 -16.22 15.85
N ASN A 362 25.85 -16.75 14.75
CA ASN A 362 25.68 -18.13 14.35
C ASN A 362 26.46 -19.14 15.20
N LYS A 363 27.31 -18.69 16.15
CA LYS A 363 27.87 -19.57 17.19
C LYS A 363 26.87 -19.84 18.31
N ILE A 364 25.81 -19.05 18.42
CA ILE A 364 24.79 -19.21 19.46
C ILE A 364 23.85 -20.36 19.07
N ASN A 365 23.82 -21.41 19.89
CA ASN A 365 22.87 -22.51 19.74
C ASN A 365 21.57 -22.20 20.50
N PHE A 366 20.58 -21.65 19.79
CA PHE A 366 19.29 -21.25 20.37
C PHE A 366 18.52 -22.41 21.00
N LEU A 367 18.66 -23.63 20.46
CA LEU A 367 18.03 -24.82 21.02
C LEU A 367 18.65 -25.21 22.37
N ALA A 368 19.98 -25.14 22.48
CA ALA A 368 20.69 -25.38 23.74
C ALA A 368 20.30 -24.35 24.81
N VAL A 369 20.11 -23.09 24.42
CA VAL A 369 19.62 -22.03 25.32
C VAL A 369 18.21 -22.33 25.82
N LEU A 370 17.30 -22.79 24.96
CA LEU A 370 15.95 -23.20 25.39
C LEU A 370 15.99 -24.41 26.33
N ASN A 371 16.84 -25.41 26.02
CA ASN A 371 17.06 -26.59 26.86
C ASN A 371 17.63 -26.22 28.23
N TYR A 372 18.49 -25.21 28.30
CA TYR A 372 18.97 -24.67 29.57
C TYR A 372 17.81 -24.14 30.41
N PHE A 373 16.92 -23.31 29.86
CA PHE A 373 15.74 -22.82 30.59
C PHE A 373 14.79 -23.92 31.04
N LEU A 374 14.62 -24.97 30.22
CA LEU A 374 13.88 -26.17 30.61
C LEU A 374 14.52 -26.87 31.82
N SER A 375 15.84 -27.01 31.85
CA SER A 375 16.55 -27.69 32.94
C SER A 375 16.41 -26.98 34.29
N ILE A 376 16.37 -25.64 34.29
CA ILE A 376 16.23 -24.82 35.49
C ILE A 376 14.77 -24.44 35.79
N LYS A 377 13.80 -24.92 34.98
CA LYS A 377 12.36 -24.62 35.09
C LYS A 377 12.05 -23.12 35.13
N ASP A 378 12.77 -22.34 34.33
CA ASP A 378 12.55 -20.91 34.21
C ASP A 378 11.32 -20.60 33.36
N SER A 379 10.59 -19.51 33.63
CA SER A 379 9.40 -19.12 32.87
C SER A 379 9.66 -18.99 31.37
N ARG A 380 10.89 -18.66 30.95
CA ARG A 380 11.31 -18.57 29.54
C ARG A 380 11.24 -19.92 28.80
N MET A 381 11.05 -21.05 29.51
CA MET A 381 10.83 -22.35 28.89
C MET A 381 9.58 -22.43 28.00
N PHE A 382 8.61 -21.51 28.18
CA PHE A 382 7.38 -21.47 27.39
C PHE A 382 7.56 -20.85 25.99
N PHE A 383 8.72 -20.27 25.70
CA PHE A 383 9.04 -19.84 24.35
C PHE A 383 9.22 -21.04 23.39
N SER A 384 8.95 -20.80 22.11
CA SER A 384 9.42 -21.69 21.04
C SER A 384 10.83 -21.26 20.60
N PHE A 385 11.71 -22.21 20.29
CA PHE A 385 13.09 -21.90 19.89
C PHE A 385 13.18 -21.04 18.62
N ASN A 386 12.15 -21.11 17.76
CA ASN A 386 12.05 -20.33 16.53
C ASN A 386 11.17 -19.06 16.68
N ASP A 387 10.71 -18.72 17.89
CA ASP A 387 10.00 -17.47 18.15
C ASP A 387 10.99 -16.30 18.01
N LYS A 388 10.66 -15.31 17.18
CA LYS A 388 11.51 -14.14 16.96
C LYS A 388 11.76 -13.36 18.24
N ILE A 389 10.81 -13.35 19.17
CA ILE A 389 10.95 -12.68 20.46
C ILE A 389 11.90 -13.43 21.37
N PHE A 390 11.86 -14.76 21.35
CA PHE A 390 12.87 -15.57 22.03
C PHE A 390 14.27 -15.29 21.48
N ILE A 391 14.45 -15.33 20.15
CA ILE A 391 15.73 -15.08 19.51
C ILE A 391 16.24 -13.67 19.81
N THR A 392 15.36 -12.66 19.69
CA THR A 392 15.70 -11.25 20.02
C THR A 392 16.14 -11.13 21.47
N TRP A 393 15.45 -11.79 22.40
CA TRP A 393 15.80 -11.80 23.81
C TRP A 393 17.18 -12.44 24.05
N VAL A 394 17.44 -13.61 23.44
CA VAL A 394 18.73 -14.31 23.55
C VAL A 394 19.88 -13.43 23.04
N LEU A 395 19.70 -12.75 21.90
CA LEU A 395 20.73 -11.86 21.34
C LEU A 395 20.97 -10.62 22.22
N LEU A 396 19.91 -10.08 22.82
CA LEU A 396 20.02 -8.93 23.73
C LEU A 396 20.72 -9.31 25.04
N GLU A 397 20.37 -10.45 25.62
CA GLU A 397 21.03 -10.99 26.82
C GLU A 397 22.50 -11.36 26.52
N TYR A 398 22.79 -11.89 25.32
CA TYR A 398 24.15 -12.15 24.90
C TYR A 398 24.97 -10.85 24.80
N LEU A 399 24.39 -9.80 24.21
CA LEU A 399 25.02 -8.49 24.13
C LEU A 399 25.33 -7.93 25.50
N ASP A 400 24.34 -7.98 26.41
CA ASP A 400 24.49 -7.52 27.78
C ASP A 400 25.62 -8.26 28.49
N ARG A 401 25.53 -9.59 28.58
CA ARG A 401 26.51 -10.40 29.32
C ARG A 401 27.93 -10.30 28.77
N THR A 402 28.06 -10.10 27.46
CA THR A 402 29.36 -10.11 26.77
C THR A 402 30.00 -8.74 26.77
N TYR A 403 29.24 -7.67 26.52
CA TYR A 403 29.79 -6.34 26.21
C TYR A 403 29.44 -5.25 27.22
N SER A 404 28.50 -5.45 28.15
CA SER A 404 28.13 -4.41 29.12
C SER A 404 29.31 -3.99 30.01
N HIS A 405 30.28 -4.88 30.22
CA HIS A 405 31.51 -4.58 30.93
C HIS A 405 32.28 -3.38 30.35
N LEU A 406 32.21 -3.16 29.02
CA LEU A 406 32.93 -2.09 28.33
C LEU A 406 32.48 -0.68 28.75
N PHE A 407 31.25 -0.53 29.26
CA PHE A 407 30.69 0.78 29.63
C PHE A 407 30.08 0.82 31.03
N LEU A 408 29.97 -0.32 31.73
CA LEU A 408 29.54 -0.36 33.14
C LEU A 408 30.71 -0.46 34.12
N SER A 409 31.83 -1.06 33.71
CA SER A 409 33.00 -1.16 34.57
C SER A 409 33.91 0.07 34.45
N ASN A 410 34.81 0.24 35.42
CA ASN A 410 35.85 1.27 35.36
C ASN A 410 37.11 0.80 34.59
N SER A 411 37.05 -0.34 33.91
CA SER A 411 38.21 -0.88 33.16
C SER A 411 38.50 -0.10 31.87
N VAL A 412 37.49 0.59 31.32
CA VAL A 412 37.63 1.43 30.13
C VAL A 412 37.58 2.90 30.54
N ILE A 413 38.60 3.67 30.15
CA ILE A 413 38.74 5.09 30.49
C ILE A 413 38.20 5.93 29.34
N PHE A 414 37.03 6.53 29.56
CA PHE A 414 36.40 7.44 28.61
C PHE A 414 36.72 8.90 28.91
N GLN A 415 36.95 9.68 27.87
CA GLN A 415 37.07 11.13 27.95
C GLN A 415 35.93 11.82 27.19
N VAL A 416 35.34 12.84 27.83
CA VAL A 416 34.35 13.71 27.19
C VAL A 416 35.07 14.61 26.19
N THR A 417 34.64 14.58 24.94
CA THR A 417 35.23 15.36 23.84
C THR A 417 34.21 16.34 23.27
N PHE A 418 34.67 17.25 22.42
CA PHE A 418 33.80 18.16 21.67
C PHE A 418 34.00 17.92 20.18
N GLN A 419 32.94 17.53 19.49
CA GLN A 419 32.96 17.32 18.04
C GLN A 419 32.02 18.35 17.40
N SER A 420 32.54 19.16 16.47
CA SER A 420 31.76 20.24 15.81
C SER A 420 31.02 21.18 16.77
N GLY A 421 31.62 21.47 17.94
CA GLY A 421 31.04 22.35 18.97
C GLY A 421 29.98 21.70 19.87
N GLN A 422 29.64 20.42 19.67
CA GLN A 422 28.76 19.66 20.56
C GLN A 422 29.56 18.82 21.55
N ARG A 423 29.13 18.83 22.82
CA ARG A 423 29.67 17.93 23.86
C ARG A 423 29.31 16.49 23.51
N LEU A 424 30.32 15.63 23.35
CA LEU A 424 30.18 14.22 23.07
C LEU A 424 30.57 13.41 24.31
N ASP A 425 29.55 12.86 24.99
CA ASP A 425 29.70 12.04 26.19
C ASP A 425 29.25 10.61 25.91
N ILE A 426 30.14 9.82 25.28
CA ILE A 426 29.79 8.48 24.79
C ILE A 426 29.47 7.52 25.95
N LEU A 427 30.19 7.62 27.07
CA LEU A 427 29.94 6.77 28.24
C LEU A 427 28.54 7.01 28.81
N SER A 428 28.12 8.27 28.96
CA SER A 428 26.76 8.58 29.39
C SER A 428 25.73 8.01 28.42
N ASN A 429 25.92 8.24 27.11
CA ASN A 429 25.00 7.73 26.09
C ASN A 429 24.85 6.20 26.14
N LEU A 430 25.96 5.46 26.25
CA LEU A 430 25.93 4.00 26.31
C LEU A 430 25.25 3.50 27.59
N LYS A 431 25.46 4.17 28.73
CA LYS A 431 24.76 3.86 29.99
C LYS A 431 23.26 4.12 29.90
N ASP A 432 22.85 5.24 29.32
CA ASP A 432 21.44 5.56 29.12
C ASP A 432 20.76 4.53 28.21
N LEU A 433 21.43 4.11 27.12
CA LEU A 433 20.96 3.06 26.23
C LEU A 433 20.86 1.70 26.92
N TYR A 434 21.81 1.39 27.81
CA TYR A 434 21.74 0.19 28.64
C TYR A 434 20.50 0.20 29.57
N PHE A 435 20.16 1.34 30.18
CA PHE A 435 18.94 1.45 30.96
C PHE A 435 17.66 1.38 30.09
N GLU A 436 17.72 1.80 28.82
CA GLU A 436 16.61 1.59 27.87
C GLU A 436 16.36 0.09 27.60
N ILE A 437 17.38 -0.77 27.68
CA ILE A 437 17.26 -2.23 27.52
C ILE A 437 16.34 -2.83 28.59
N ASP A 438 16.39 -2.37 29.84
CA ASP A 438 15.51 -2.86 30.92
C ASP A 438 14.03 -2.65 30.61
N SER A 439 13.70 -1.58 29.89
CA SER A 439 12.33 -1.34 29.42
C SER A 439 11.88 -2.40 28.41
N SER A 440 12.81 -2.87 27.57
CA SER A 440 12.56 -3.97 26.63
C SER A 440 12.32 -5.28 27.39
N TYR A 441 13.10 -5.59 28.43
CA TYR A 441 12.88 -6.77 29.28
C TYR A 441 11.49 -6.83 29.91
N ARG A 442 10.93 -5.69 30.36
CA ARG A 442 9.55 -5.65 30.85
C ARG A 442 8.54 -6.08 29.78
N ASN A 443 8.69 -5.60 28.55
CA ASN A 443 7.82 -6.00 27.44
C ASN A 443 8.01 -7.49 27.08
N PHE A 444 9.24 -8.04 27.18
CA PHE A 444 9.50 -9.47 26.99
C PHE A 444 8.74 -10.33 28.01
N TYR A 445 8.72 -9.94 29.28
CA TYR A 445 7.95 -10.67 30.30
C TYR A 445 6.44 -10.60 30.04
N THR A 446 5.90 -9.43 29.67
CA THR A 446 4.49 -9.31 29.27
C THR A 446 4.16 -10.20 28.06
N TYR A 447 5.08 -10.31 27.10
CA TYR A 447 4.90 -11.21 25.97
C TYR A 447 4.86 -12.68 26.42
N LEU A 448 5.75 -13.07 27.34
CA LEU A 448 5.81 -14.42 27.89
C LEU A 448 4.56 -14.78 28.71
N GLU A 449 3.97 -13.82 29.43
CA GLU A 449 2.68 -13.98 30.11
C GLU A 449 1.58 -14.34 29.12
N ILE A 450 1.49 -13.61 27.99
CA ILE A 450 0.52 -13.88 26.92
C ILE A 450 0.74 -15.28 26.32
N VAL A 451 1.99 -15.67 26.05
CA VAL A 451 2.32 -17.01 25.52
C VAL A 451 1.91 -18.10 26.50
N THR A 452 2.18 -17.90 27.79
CA THR A 452 1.83 -18.84 28.85
C THR A 452 0.31 -18.97 28.98
N GLU A 453 -0.42 -17.86 28.88
CA GLU A 453 -1.89 -17.84 28.92
C GLU A 453 -2.51 -18.54 27.70
N LEU A 454 -1.98 -18.28 26.50
CA LEU A 454 -2.38 -18.97 25.27
C LEU A 454 -2.16 -20.49 25.37
N ASN A 455 -1.01 -20.93 25.90
CA ASN A 455 -0.71 -22.34 26.09
C ASN A 455 -1.70 -23.03 27.06
N LYS A 456 -2.08 -22.35 28.17
CA LYS A 456 -3.07 -22.87 29.13
C LYS A 456 -4.48 -23.02 28.55
N ILE A 457 -4.90 -22.07 27.70
CA ILE A 457 -6.25 -22.06 27.11
C ILE A 457 -6.35 -23.10 25.99
N SER A 458 -5.26 -23.32 25.25
CA SER A 458 -5.18 -24.29 24.15
C SER A 458 -5.37 -25.74 24.61
N THR A 459 -5.14 -26.03 25.91
CA THR A 459 -5.27 -27.36 26.51
C THR A 459 -6.65 -27.67 27.12
N ALA A 460 -7.65 -26.79 27.00
CA ALA A 460 -8.95 -26.95 27.68
C ALA A 460 -10.17 -26.96 26.72
N ASP A 461 -11.07 -27.94 26.82
CA ASP A 461 -12.23 -28.18 25.93
C ASP A 461 -13.21 -26.99 25.78
N GLY A 462 -13.70 -26.78 24.55
CA GLY A 462 -14.01 -25.45 23.99
C GLY A 462 -15.46 -24.90 24.06
N SER A 463 -15.56 -23.57 24.12
CA SER A 463 -16.76 -22.73 23.91
C SER A 463 -16.45 -21.58 22.93
N LYS A 464 -17.48 -20.93 22.33
CA LYS A 464 -17.31 -19.82 21.36
C LYS A 464 -16.63 -18.57 21.94
N GLU A 465 -16.80 -18.31 23.23
CA GLU A 465 -16.18 -17.17 23.93
C GLU A 465 -14.65 -17.32 23.99
N LYS A 466 -14.15 -18.55 24.15
CA LYS A 466 -12.70 -18.86 24.12
C LYS A 466 -12.05 -18.46 22.79
N PHE A 467 -12.72 -18.68 21.66
CA PHE A 467 -12.15 -18.33 20.34
C PHE A 467 -11.91 -16.82 20.21
N SER A 468 -12.87 -16.00 20.64
CA SER A 468 -12.73 -14.53 20.61
C SER A 468 -11.62 -14.03 21.54
N PHE A 469 -11.45 -14.69 22.69
CA PHE A 469 -10.41 -14.36 23.65
C PHE A 469 -9.01 -14.76 23.16
N ILE A 470 -8.87 -15.96 22.57
CA ILE A 470 -7.64 -16.41 21.91
C ILE A 470 -7.24 -15.44 20.79
N GLN A 471 -8.19 -15.03 19.95
CA GLN A 471 -7.90 -14.08 18.86
C GLN A 471 -7.41 -12.73 19.39
N LYS A 472 -7.97 -12.26 20.51
CA LYS A 472 -7.53 -11.02 21.17
C LYS A 472 -6.10 -11.15 21.70
N LEU A 473 -5.78 -12.25 22.41
CA LEU A 473 -4.44 -12.52 22.92
C LEU A 473 -3.41 -12.69 21.79
N GLU A 474 -3.78 -13.36 20.71
CA GLU A 474 -2.95 -13.50 19.50
C GLU A 474 -2.65 -12.15 18.84
N LEU A 475 -3.65 -11.26 18.75
CA LEU A 475 -3.46 -9.91 18.25
C LEU A 475 -2.52 -9.11 19.17
N GLN A 476 -2.72 -9.19 20.48
CA GLN A 476 -1.84 -8.55 21.47
C GLN A 476 -0.41 -9.09 21.38
N ARG A 477 -0.24 -10.40 21.24
CA ARG A 477 1.05 -11.07 21.02
C ARG A 477 1.75 -10.54 19.77
N ALA A 478 1.04 -10.44 18.64
CA ALA A 478 1.59 -9.94 17.38
C ALA A 478 1.94 -8.44 17.43
N GLN A 479 1.14 -7.62 18.12
CA GLN A 479 1.43 -6.19 18.34
C GLN A 479 2.65 -6.00 19.24
N LEU A 480 2.69 -6.71 20.37
CA LEU A 480 3.79 -6.64 21.32
C LEU A 480 5.09 -7.17 20.73
N SER A 481 5.05 -8.25 19.93
CA SER A 481 6.19 -8.75 19.17
C SER A 481 6.81 -7.68 18.27
N ARG A 482 5.98 -6.96 17.50
CA ARG A 482 6.45 -5.87 16.63
C ARG A 482 7.05 -4.72 17.42
N LYS A 483 6.40 -4.34 18.54
CA LYS A 483 6.87 -3.29 19.43
C LYS A 483 8.24 -3.63 20.00
N ILE A 484 8.41 -4.80 20.58
CA ILE A 484 9.69 -5.26 21.18
C ILE A 484 10.82 -5.21 20.15
N ARG A 485 10.59 -5.74 18.94
CA ARG A 485 11.60 -5.74 17.88
C ARG A 485 11.94 -4.34 17.39
N ALA A 486 10.94 -3.45 17.25
CA ALA A 486 11.15 -2.06 16.88
C ALA A 486 11.96 -1.30 17.95
N ASP A 487 11.54 -1.40 19.22
CA ASP A 487 12.22 -0.76 20.36
C ASP A 487 13.67 -1.26 20.47
N THR A 488 13.87 -2.58 20.36
CA THR A 488 15.21 -3.19 20.38
C THR A 488 16.04 -2.72 19.20
N SER A 489 15.50 -2.69 17.98
CA SER A 489 16.23 -2.22 16.80
C SER A 489 16.70 -0.78 16.93
N ASN A 490 15.90 0.09 17.56
CA ASN A 490 16.27 1.48 17.81
C ASN A 490 17.41 1.58 18.83
N ILE A 491 17.36 0.80 19.91
CA ILE A 491 18.43 0.75 20.92
C ILE A 491 19.73 0.26 20.29
N ILE A 492 19.69 -0.88 19.59
CA ILE A 492 20.87 -1.48 18.96
C ILE A 492 21.48 -0.56 17.90
N LYS A 493 20.64 0.14 17.10
CA LYS A 493 21.13 1.15 16.16
C LYS A 493 21.90 2.26 16.88
N LYS A 494 21.33 2.86 17.92
CA LYS A 494 22.00 3.91 18.70
C LYS A 494 23.29 3.41 19.36
N ILE A 495 23.34 2.15 19.81
CA ILE A 495 24.57 1.52 20.31
C ILE A 495 25.61 1.47 19.19
N SER A 496 25.26 0.94 18.01
CA SER A 496 26.18 0.84 16.87
C SER A 496 26.73 2.21 16.44
N GLU A 497 25.90 3.26 16.45
CA GLU A 497 26.30 4.62 16.10
C GLU A 497 27.28 5.23 17.13
N ASN A 498 27.08 4.97 18.43
CA ASN A 498 28.02 5.42 19.46
C ASN A 498 29.34 4.65 19.42
N VAL A 499 29.29 3.33 19.19
CA VAL A 499 30.50 2.52 19.05
C VAL A 499 31.27 2.89 17.79
N LEU A 500 30.60 3.16 16.68
CA LEU A 500 31.24 3.61 15.44
C LEU A 500 32.05 4.90 15.65
N LYS A 501 31.55 5.84 16.46
CA LYS A 501 32.31 7.06 16.80
C LYS A 501 33.60 6.74 17.54
N ILE A 502 33.61 5.74 18.43
CA ILE A 502 34.82 5.27 19.11
C ILE A 502 35.80 4.70 18.08
N LEU A 503 35.33 3.86 17.15
CA LEU A 503 36.19 3.24 16.13
C LEU A 503 36.79 4.26 15.16
N ILE A 504 36.02 5.27 14.74
CA ILE A 504 36.50 6.37 13.90
C ILE A 504 37.55 7.21 14.65
N ASP A 505 37.29 7.53 15.93
CA ASP A 505 38.24 8.27 16.75
C ASP A 505 39.54 7.49 16.98
N TYR A 506 39.47 6.16 17.20
CA TYR A 506 40.66 5.31 17.33
C TYR A 506 41.57 5.35 16.09
N ASN A 507 40.98 5.41 14.90
CA ASN A 507 41.73 5.52 13.64
C ASN A 507 42.22 6.95 13.34
N SER A 508 41.84 7.94 14.17
CA SER A 508 42.17 9.34 13.97
C SER A 508 42.87 9.95 15.20
N GLU A 509 42.13 10.67 16.04
CA GLU A 509 42.69 11.50 17.12
C GLU A 509 42.89 10.75 18.45
N LYS A 510 42.26 9.58 18.63
CA LYS A 510 42.34 8.73 19.84
C LYS A 510 42.03 9.48 21.14
N LYS A 511 40.96 10.29 21.14
CA LYS A 511 40.58 11.15 22.27
C LYS A 511 39.42 10.62 23.10
N ILE A 512 38.63 9.67 22.60
CA ILE A 512 37.41 9.21 23.27
C ILE A 512 37.70 8.11 24.30
N VAL A 513 38.46 7.08 23.90
CA VAL A 513 38.90 6.00 24.78
C VAL A 513 40.41 6.14 24.96
N LEU A 514 40.86 6.28 26.21
CA LEU A 514 42.25 6.59 26.54
C LEU A 514 43.15 5.36 26.70
N ASN A 515 42.56 4.19 26.92
CA ASN A 515 43.26 2.91 27.06
C ASN A 515 42.80 1.84 26.03
N PRO A 516 42.72 2.15 24.73
CA PRO A 516 42.12 1.25 23.73
C PRO A 516 42.91 -0.05 23.52
N ASP A 517 44.23 -0.01 23.74
CA ASP A 517 45.13 -1.15 23.53
C ASP A 517 45.34 -2.01 24.80
N GLU A 518 44.75 -1.61 25.93
CA GLU A 518 44.80 -2.38 27.18
C GLU A 518 43.95 -3.66 27.06
N ILE A 519 44.45 -4.75 27.63
CA ILE A 519 43.80 -6.06 27.62
C ILE A 519 42.95 -6.18 28.87
N ILE A 520 41.66 -6.46 28.69
CA ILE A 520 40.75 -6.72 29.80
C ILE A 520 40.45 -8.21 29.93
N HIS A 521 40.39 -8.68 31.17
CA HIS A 521 40.13 -10.07 31.52
C HIS A 521 38.86 -10.18 32.37
N TYR A 522 37.84 -10.85 31.86
CA TYR A 522 36.62 -11.13 32.60
C TYR A 522 35.94 -12.43 32.15
N GLU A 523 35.21 -13.04 33.08
CA GLU A 523 34.42 -14.25 32.82
C GLU A 523 33.01 -13.88 32.39
N VAL A 524 32.58 -14.39 31.24
CA VAL A 524 31.21 -14.30 30.75
C VAL A 524 30.52 -15.63 30.94
N ASN A 525 29.43 -15.64 31.70
CA ASN A 525 28.53 -16.78 31.82
C ASN A 525 27.27 -16.51 31.01
N ALA A 526 27.20 -16.99 29.77
CA ALA A 526 26.01 -16.89 28.93
C ALA A 526 25.30 -18.24 28.88
N PHE A 527 24.07 -18.29 29.40
CA PHE A 527 23.19 -19.48 29.34
C PHE A 527 23.83 -20.78 29.88
N GLY A 528 24.63 -20.68 30.94
CA GLY A 528 25.31 -21.81 31.57
C GLY A 528 26.65 -22.20 30.93
N LYS A 529 27.04 -21.56 29.81
CA LYS A 529 28.40 -21.67 29.25
C LYS A 529 29.28 -20.56 29.82
N LYS A 530 30.35 -20.95 30.51
CA LYS A 530 31.41 -20.05 30.98
C LYS A 530 32.44 -19.87 29.87
N SER A 531 32.77 -18.63 29.57
CA SER A 531 33.81 -18.23 28.62
C SER A 531 34.67 -17.15 29.24
N ILE A 532 35.95 -17.13 28.92
CA ILE A 532 36.89 -16.12 29.42
C ILE A 532 37.20 -15.20 28.26
N ILE A 533 36.99 -13.90 28.46
CA ILE A 533 37.39 -12.87 27.51
C ILE A 533 38.76 -12.35 27.94
N ASN A 534 39.70 -12.37 27.00
CA ASN A 534 41.07 -11.87 27.17
C ASN A 534 41.52 -11.18 25.88
N SER A 535 40.99 -9.98 25.66
CA SER A 535 41.13 -9.23 24.40
C SER A 535 41.42 -7.77 24.69
N LYS A 536 41.98 -7.06 23.70
CA LYS A 536 42.13 -5.61 23.80
C LYS A 536 40.75 -4.95 23.82
N ILE A 537 40.65 -3.82 24.51
CA ILE A 537 39.43 -3.03 24.58
C ILE A 537 38.92 -2.66 23.18
N ILE A 538 39.82 -2.25 22.27
CA ILE A 538 39.42 -1.89 20.91
C ILE A 538 38.85 -3.08 20.11
N ASP A 539 39.43 -4.27 20.26
CA ASP A 539 38.95 -5.47 19.57
C ASP A 539 37.53 -5.84 20.04
N LEU A 540 37.25 -5.62 21.32
CA LEU A 540 35.91 -5.83 21.88
C LEU A 540 34.91 -4.78 21.39
N PHE A 541 35.33 -3.53 21.16
CA PHE A 541 34.46 -2.54 20.50
C PHE A 541 34.20 -2.89 19.03
N ILE A 542 35.17 -3.44 18.31
CA ILE A 542 34.97 -3.93 16.93
C ILE A 542 33.97 -5.10 16.94
N GLN A 543 34.14 -6.07 17.83
CA GLN A 543 33.20 -7.19 17.98
C GLN A 543 31.80 -6.72 18.35
N LEU A 544 31.67 -5.79 19.31
CA LEU A 544 30.40 -5.18 19.68
C LEU A 544 29.75 -4.46 18.48
N TYR A 545 30.53 -3.71 17.70
CA TYR A 545 30.03 -3.01 16.53
C TYR A 545 29.49 -3.99 15.48
N ASN A 546 30.29 -4.99 15.10
CA ASN A 546 29.92 -6.02 14.13
C ASN A 546 28.67 -6.78 14.59
N PHE A 547 28.65 -7.21 15.86
CA PHE A 547 27.49 -7.87 16.47
C PHE A 547 26.24 -6.98 16.43
N ALA A 548 26.35 -5.71 16.84
CA ALA A 548 25.24 -4.76 16.84
C ALA A 548 24.70 -4.51 15.42
N MET A 549 25.59 -4.38 14.44
CA MET A 549 25.21 -4.23 13.02
C MET A 549 24.48 -5.46 12.49
N ALA A 550 24.97 -6.67 12.79
CA ALA A 550 24.31 -7.92 12.41
C ALA A 550 22.96 -8.10 13.10
N PHE A 551 22.87 -7.79 14.39
CA PHE A 551 21.62 -7.87 15.13
C PHE A 551 20.59 -6.85 14.62
N TYR A 552 21.03 -5.61 14.34
CA TYR A 552 20.19 -4.60 13.72
C TYR A 552 19.68 -5.05 12.34
N PHE A 553 20.57 -5.59 11.50
CA PHE A 553 20.20 -6.16 10.21
C PHE A 553 19.16 -7.28 10.35
N LEU A 554 19.34 -8.21 11.29
CA LEU A 554 18.37 -9.28 11.53
C LEU A 554 16.98 -8.74 11.88
N LEU A 555 16.89 -7.70 12.70
CA LEU A 555 15.63 -7.09 13.14
C LEU A 555 14.93 -6.30 12.03
N THR A 556 15.67 -5.73 11.09
CA THR A 556 15.15 -4.81 10.06
C THR A 556 14.96 -5.47 8.70
N GLU A 557 15.93 -6.27 8.25
CA GLU A 557 16.00 -6.84 6.89
C GLU A 557 16.16 -8.38 6.88
N GLY A 558 16.65 -8.96 7.98
CA GLY A 558 16.96 -10.38 8.11
C GLY A 558 15.83 -11.21 8.73
N ASP A 559 16.20 -12.34 9.35
CA ASP A 559 15.24 -13.38 9.77
C ASP A 559 14.29 -12.94 10.89
N LEU A 560 14.64 -11.91 11.66
CA LEU A 560 13.81 -11.34 12.72
C LEU A 560 12.91 -10.21 12.22
N SER A 561 12.98 -9.82 10.94
CA SER A 561 12.13 -8.78 10.33
C SER A 561 10.72 -9.29 9.99
N GLY A 562 9.83 -8.41 9.53
CA GLY A 562 8.49 -8.78 9.04
C GLY A 562 7.43 -9.05 10.12
N THR A 563 6.27 -9.54 9.73
CA THR A 563 5.07 -9.64 10.60
C THR A 563 4.86 -11.00 11.26
N LEU A 564 5.49 -12.06 10.74
CA LEU A 564 5.44 -13.39 11.36
C LEU A 564 6.09 -13.37 12.74
N ILE A 565 5.52 -14.14 13.68
CA ILE A 565 6.02 -14.27 15.06
C ILE A 565 7.19 -15.27 15.13
N SER A 566 7.16 -16.33 14.32
CA SER A 566 8.21 -17.33 14.24
C SER A 566 9.04 -17.20 12.96
N VAL A 567 10.25 -17.74 13.01
CA VAL A 567 11.13 -17.91 11.85
C VAL A 567 10.94 -19.33 11.33
N SER A 568 10.27 -19.46 10.18
CA SER A 568 10.00 -20.78 9.58
C SER A 568 11.20 -21.33 8.79
N HIS A 569 11.89 -20.44 8.05
CA HIS A 569 13.03 -20.80 7.21
C HIS A 569 14.11 -19.73 7.39
N PRO A 570 15.07 -19.92 8.32
CA PRO A 570 16.13 -18.94 8.51
C PRO A 570 17.01 -18.89 7.26
N LYS A 571 17.34 -17.68 6.81
CA LYS A 571 18.28 -17.45 5.71
C LYS A 571 19.68 -17.12 6.21
N TYR A 572 19.76 -16.54 7.41
CA TYR A 572 20.98 -15.99 7.98
C TYR A 572 21.33 -16.64 9.32
N LEU A 573 20.32 -17.06 10.09
CA LEU A 573 20.50 -17.72 11.39
C LEU A 573 20.73 -19.23 11.27
N SER A 574 21.62 -19.77 12.11
CA SER A 574 21.74 -21.20 12.39
C SER A 574 21.03 -21.56 13.69
N TRP A 575 20.16 -22.58 13.66
CA TRP A 575 19.47 -23.05 14.87
C TRP A 575 20.37 -23.82 15.84
N TYR A 576 21.38 -24.50 15.30
CA TYR A 576 22.19 -25.49 16.03
C TYR A 576 23.60 -24.96 16.37
N GLY A 577 23.91 -23.72 16.02
CA GLY A 577 25.28 -23.21 16.06
C GLY A 577 26.11 -23.74 14.90
N SER A 578 27.32 -23.21 14.71
CA SER A 578 28.27 -23.63 13.68
C SER A 578 29.10 -24.88 14.03
N GLU A 579 28.92 -25.47 15.23
CA GLU A 579 29.75 -26.58 15.72
C GLU A 579 29.24 -28.00 15.35
N ASP A 580 28.07 -28.15 14.71
CA ASP A 580 27.53 -29.47 14.31
C ASP A 580 27.81 -29.88 12.85
N THR A 581 28.55 -29.06 12.09
CA THR A 581 28.92 -29.37 10.70
C THR A 581 30.22 -30.16 10.55
N GLU A 582 31.06 -30.26 11.58
CA GLU A 582 32.34 -30.99 11.49
C GLU A 582 32.24 -32.49 11.80
N ILE A 583 31.15 -32.98 12.41
CA ILE A 583 31.03 -34.40 12.80
C ILE A 583 30.40 -35.29 11.69
N LYS A 584 29.88 -34.71 10.60
CA LYS A 584 29.24 -35.49 9.52
C LYS A 584 30.11 -35.79 8.29
N ASN A 585 31.35 -35.28 8.24
CA ASN A 585 32.23 -35.47 7.09
C ASN A 585 33.35 -36.53 7.27
N GLU A 586 33.44 -37.22 8.42
CA GLU A 586 34.47 -38.26 8.63
C GLU A 586 33.99 -39.71 8.49
N ASN A 587 32.69 -40.00 8.37
CA ASN A 587 32.20 -41.38 8.31
C ASN A 587 31.59 -41.79 6.94
N THR A 588 32.17 -41.32 5.83
CA THR A 588 31.87 -41.93 4.51
C THR A 588 33.12 -42.13 3.65
N GLN A 589 34.19 -42.67 4.21
CA GLN A 589 35.18 -43.43 3.46
C GLN A 589 35.77 -44.49 4.39
N VAL A 590 35.40 -45.76 4.20
CA VAL A 590 36.24 -46.97 4.12
C VAL A 590 35.30 -48.17 3.90
N VAL A 591 35.44 -48.76 2.71
CA VAL A 591 35.14 -50.15 2.27
C VAL A 591 33.80 -50.78 2.66
#